data_AF-A0A1V4STT2-F1
#
_entry.id   AF-A0A1V4STT2-F1
#
_cell.length_a   1.000
_cell.length_b   1.000
_cell.length_c   1.000
_cell.angle_alpha   90.00
_cell.angle_beta   90.00
_cell.angle_gamma   90.00
#
_symmetry.space_group_name_H-M   'P 1'
#
loop_
_entity.id
_entity.type
_entity.pdbx_description
1 polymer ?
#
loop_
_entity_poly.entity_id
_entity_poly.type
_entity_poly.pdbx_seq_one_letter_code
_entity_poly.pdbx_strand_id
1 'polypeptide(L)'
;MKENKELFWDATIEDVKRGFTEDEDSYKCIICEEDFTKGRIYEIDNMLFDAKKATEIHIGKKHGSTLEYLLNMNTSFTGLTEVQRELLLLISSGLSDKDIAKKLGVANSTIRNHRYKLREKEKQARMFLAIMELLSNGTNK
;
A
#
# COMPACT_ATOMS: atom_id res chain seq x y z
N MET A 1 5.31 15.90 7.18
CA MET A 1 6.24 14.86 6.68
C MET A 1 6.37 15.07 5.19
N LYS A 2 7.58 15.22 4.65
CA LYS A 2 7.76 15.23 3.19
C LYS A 2 7.52 13.80 2.73
N GLU A 3 6.38 13.55 2.09
CA GLU A 3 6.15 12.29 1.37
C GLU A 3 7.23 12.20 0.30
N ASN A 4 8.22 11.32 0.47
CA ASN A 4 9.22 11.09 -0.56
C ASN A 4 8.58 10.21 -1.64
N LYS A 5 7.86 10.87 -2.54
CA LYS A 5 7.03 10.26 -3.58
C LYS A 5 7.84 9.33 -4.47
N GLU A 6 9.11 9.66 -4.73
CA GLU A 6 9.98 8.99 -5.69
C GLU A 6 10.18 7.49 -5.36
N LEU A 7 10.39 7.16 -4.08
CA LEU A 7 10.60 5.76 -3.65
C LEU A 7 9.40 4.85 -3.92
N PHE A 8 8.17 5.36 -3.81
CA PHE A 8 6.97 4.58 -4.09
C PHE A 8 6.74 4.39 -5.60
N TRP A 9 7.17 5.34 -6.43
CA TRP A 9 7.00 5.27 -7.89
C TRP A 9 8.04 4.36 -8.56
N ASP A 10 9.24 4.29 -7.99
CA ASP A 10 10.33 3.45 -8.50
C ASP A 10 10.27 2.01 -7.97
N ALA A 11 9.49 1.76 -6.91
CA ALA A 11 9.30 0.46 -6.29
C ALA A 11 8.38 -0.45 -7.13
N THR A 12 8.65 -1.76 -7.14
CA THR A 12 7.74 -2.72 -7.75
C THR A 12 6.42 -2.84 -6.96
N ILE A 13 5.36 -3.37 -7.57
CA ILE A 13 4.09 -3.61 -6.86
C ILE A 13 4.29 -4.52 -5.64
N GLU A 14 5.20 -5.50 -5.71
CA GLU A 14 5.49 -6.37 -4.57
C GLU A 14 6.23 -5.63 -3.44
N ASP A 15 7.13 -4.71 -3.79
CA ASP A 15 7.79 -3.82 -2.82
C ASP A 15 6.79 -2.90 -2.12
N VAL A 16 5.89 -2.30 -2.89
CA VAL A 16 4.82 -1.46 -2.37
C VAL A 16 3.88 -2.25 -1.48
N LYS A 17 3.60 -3.53 -1.76
CA LYS A 17 2.76 -4.38 -0.89
C LYS A 17 3.47 -4.73 0.41
N ARG A 18 4.75 -5.11 0.37
CA ARG A 18 5.52 -5.47 1.57
C ARG A 18 5.95 -4.26 2.39
N GLY A 19 6.02 -3.07 1.79
CA GLY A 19 6.37 -1.81 2.44
C GLY A 19 7.88 -1.55 2.56
N PHE A 20 8.69 -2.31 1.84
CA PHE A 20 10.14 -2.16 1.80
C PHE A 20 10.72 -2.62 0.46
N THR A 21 11.87 -2.08 0.07
CA THR A 21 12.72 -2.60 -1.01
C THR A 21 13.84 -3.46 -0.42
N GLU A 22 14.46 -4.27 -1.27
CA GLU A 22 15.58 -5.13 -0.90
C GLU A 22 16.67 -4.95 -1.93
N ASP A 23 17.88 -4.71 -1.47
CA ASP A 23 19.09 -4.76 -2.29
C ASP A 23 20.02 -5.89 -1.78
N GLU A 24 21.26 -5.93 -2.24
CA GLU A 24 22.21 -6.98 -1.84
C GLU A 24 22.54 -6.96 -0.34
N ASP A 25 22.59 -5.77 0.27
CA ASP A 25 23.16 -5.55 1.59
C ASP A 25 22.09 -5.23 2.65
N SER A 26 20.89 -4.82 2.26
CA SER A 26 19.88 -4.36 3.21
C SER A 26 18.43 -4.48 2.74
N TYR A 27 17.53 -4.20 3.68
CA TYR A 27 16.12 -3.93 3.45
C TYR A 27 15.83 -2.48 3.82
N LYS A 28 15.15 -1.74 2.94
CA LYS A 28 14.85 -0.32 3.16
C LYS A 28 13.36 -0.09 3.20
N CYS A 29 12.87 0.51 4.28
CA CYS A 29 11.47 0.89 4.38
C CYS A 29 11.13 1.98 3.35
N ILE A 30 10.16 1.75 2.46
CA ILE A 30 9.77 2.76 1.45
C ILE A 30 9.00 3.94 2.04
N ILE A 31 8.51 3.79 3.28
CA ILE A 31 7.69 4.79 3.97
C ILE A 31 8.54 5.85 4.67
N CYS A 32 9.63 5.43 5.34
CA CYS A 32 10.45 6.32 6.14
C CYS A 32 11.96 6.19 5.90
N GLU A 33 12.36 5.39 4.90
CA GLU A 33 13.75 5.23 4.44
C GLU A 33 14.70 4.61 5.46
N GLU A 34 14.17 4.09 6.58
CA GLU A 34 14.94 3.37 7.57
C GLU A 34 15.50 2.08 6.96
N ASP A 35 16.79 1.83 7.23
CA ASP A 35 17.59 0.82 6.55
C ASP A 35 17.99 -0.30 7.51
N PHE A 36 17.87 -1.53 7.06
CA PHE A 36 18.06 -2.74 7.85
C PHE A 36 19.09 -3.63 7.15
N THR A 37 20.36 -3.48 7.51
CA THR A 37 21.50 -4.24 6.99
C THR A 37 21.37 -5.73 7.26
N LYS A 38 21.55 -6.56 6.22
CA LYS A 38 21.62 -8.02 6.29
C LYS A 38 22.84 -8.47 7.08
N GLY A 39 22.74 -9.63 7.72
CA GLY A 39 23.79 -10.15 8.62
C GLY A 39 23.82 -9.48 10.00
N ARG A 40 23.13 -8.36 10.22
CA ARG A 40 22.88 -7.80 11.55
C ARG A 40 21.66 -8.45 12.20
N ILE A 41 21.78 -8.69 13.51
CA ILE A 41 20.66 -9.11 14.35
C ILE A 41 20.09 -7.88 15.06
N TYR A 42 18.76 -7.78 15.07
CA TYR A 42 18.01 -6.69 15.67
C TYR A 42 17.26 -7.20 16.89
N GLU A 43 17.45 -6.54 18.02
CA GLU A 43 16.70 -6.84 19.24
C GLU A 43 15.47 -5.94 19.31
N ILE A 44 14.28 -6.54 19.33
CA ILE A 44 12.99 -5.84 19.39
C ILE A 44 12.13 -6.56 20.43
N ASP A 45 11.67 -5.84 21.46
CA ASP A 45 10.90 -6.39 22.59
C ASP A 45 11.56 -7.64 23.22
N ASN A 46 12.87 -7.59 23.44
CA ASN A 46 13.69 -8.69 23.98
C ASN A 46 13.72 -9.96 23.12
N MET A 47 13.33 -9.87 21.85
CA MET A 47 13.46 -10.95 20.87
C MET A 47 14.45 -10.55 19.78
N LEU A 48 15.21 -11.53 19.29
CA LEU A 48 16.22 -11.33 18.25
C LEU A 48 15.64 -11.70 16.88
N PHE A 49 15.80 -10.80 15.91
CA PHE A 49 15.29 -10.95 14.55
C PHE A 49 16.39 -10.68 13.52
N ASP A 50 16.28 -11.35 12.37
CA ASP A 50 17.05 -10.95 11.19
C ASP A 50 16.54 -9.62 10.61
N ALA A 51 17.31 -9.05 9.70
CA ALA A 51 17.01 -7.76 9.07
C ALA A 51 15.65 -7.72 8.37
N LYS A 52 15.26 -8.80 7.69
CA LYS A 52 13.98 -8.88 6.98
C LYS A 52 12.83 -8.80 7.96
N LYS A 53 12.88 -9.63 9.01
CA LYS A 53 11.82 -9.68 10.01
C LYS A 53 11.77 -8.40 10.85
N ALA A 54 12.92 -7.81 11.16
CA ALA A 54 13.00 -6.51 11.79
C ALA A 54 12.30 -5.42 10.96
N THR A 55 12.48 -5.43 9.63
CA THR A 55 11.82 -4.49 8.71
C THR A 55 10.30 -4.67 8.71
N GLU A 56 9.79 -5.90 8.64
CA GLU A 56 8.35 -6.19 8.73
C GLU A 56 7.75 -5.69 10.05
N ILE A 57 8.44 -5.92 11.16
CA ILE A 57 8.01 -5.47 12.49
C ILE A 57 8.04 -3.94 12.57
N HIS A 58 9.07 -3.31 12.03
CA HIS A 58 9.20 -1.86 11.95
C HIS A 58 8.00 -1.24 11.22
N ILE A 59 7.61 -1.78 10.07
CA ILE A 59 6.43 -1.30 9.31
C ILE A 59 5.17 -1.42 10.17
N GLY A 60 4.96 -2.58 10.79
CA GLY A 60 3.81 -2.80 11.66
C GLY A 60 3.75 -1.81 12.84
N LYS A 61 4.88 -1.56 13.51
CA LYS A 61 4.94 -0.71 14.70
C LYS A 61 4.92 0.79 14.39
N LYS A 62 5.65 1.23 13.37
CA LYS A 62 5.85 2.65 13.05
C LYS A 62 4.81 3.17 12.06
N HIS A 63 4.24 2.30 11.24
CA HIS A 63 3.34 2.65 10.14
C HIS A 63 1.99 1.92 10.17
N GLY A 64 1.75 1.05 11.17
CA GLY A 64 0.52 0.27 11.34
C GLY A 64 0.46 -0.91 10.39
N SER A 65 0.20 -0.64 9.12
CA SER A 65 0.35 -1.62 8.04
C SER A 65 0.55 -0.89 6.72
N THR A 66 1.09 -1.57 5.73
CA THR A 66 1.27 -0.97 4.40
C THR A 66 -0.07 -0.56 3.78
N LEU A 67 -1.13 -1.35 3.97
CA LEU A 67 -2.48 -1.01 3.49
C LEU A 67 -3.02 0.24 4.20
N GLU A 68 -2.94 0.30 5.53
CA GLU A 68 -3.39 1.45 6.30
C GLU A 68 -2.61 2.71 5.92
N TYR A 69 -1.29 2.59 5.73
CA TYR A 69 -0.45 3.68 5.28
C TYR A 69 -0.91 4.20 3.90
N LEU A 70 -1.02 3.31 2.90
CA LEU A 70 -1.46 3.66 1.54
C LEU A 70 -2.85 4.33 1.54
N LEU A 71 -3.80 3.81 2.34
CA LEU A 71 -5.12 4.40 2.46
C LEU A 71 -5.10 5.75 3.16
N ASN A 72 -4.09 6.06 3.97
CA ASN A 72 -3.95 7.36 4.64
C ASN A 72 -3.10 8.38 3.87
N MET A 73 -2.50 7.99 2.75
CA MET A 73 -1.82 8.93 1.85
C MET A 73 -2.81 9.92 1.24
N ASN A 74 -2.28 11.04 0.75
CA ASN A 74 -3.07 12.01 0.01
C ASN A 74 -3.82 11.34 -1.16
N THR A 75 -5.09 11.68 -1.37
CA THR A 75 -5.94 11.14 -2.45
C THR A 75 -5.37 11.39 -3.85
N SER A 76 -4.60 12.46 -4.04
CA SER A 76 -3.87 12.71 -5.29
C SER A 76 -2.77 11.68 -5.57
N PHE A 77 -2.24 11.04 -4.53
CA PHE A 77 -1.21 10.00 -4.65
C PHE A 77 -1.80 8.66 -5.07
N THR A 78 -2.93 8.27 -4.46
CA THR A 78 -3.57 6.97 -4.72
C THR A 78 -4.58 7.01 -5.88
N GLY A 79 -4.96 8.21 -6.34
CA GLY A 79 -6.03 8.40 -7.31
C GLY A 79 -7.41 7.95 -6.81
N LEU A 80 -7.59 7.80 -5.50
CA LEU A 80 -8.86 7.48 -4.86
C LEU A 80 -9.61 8.76 -4.50
N THR A 81 -10.93 8.77 -4.67
CA THR A 81 -11.75 9.84 -4.07
C THR A 81 -11.85 9.65 -2.55
N GLU A 82 -12.23 10.71 -1.81
CA GLU A 82 -12.43 10.62 -0.36
C GLU A 82 -13.45 9.53 0.02
N VAL A 83 -14.56 9.45 -0.71
CA VAL A 83 -15.60 8.43 -0.52
C VAL A 83 -15.05 7.02 -0.79
N GLN A 84 -14.21 6.85 -1.81
CA GLN A 84 -13.57 5.56 -2.10
C GLN A 84 -12.58 5.16 -1.00
N ARG A 85 -11.79 6.12 -0.52
CA ARG A 85 -10.84 5.93 0.58
C ARG A 85 -11.56 5.53 1.88
N GLU A 86 -12.61 6.26 2.27
CA GLU A 86 -13.40 5.94 3.46
C GLU A 86 -14.02 4.55 3.37
N LEU A 87 -14.60 4.20 2.22
CA LEU A 87 -15.13 2.87 1.99
C LEU A 87 -14.06 1.79 2.15
N LEU A 88 -12.89 1.94 1.54
CA LEU A 88 -11.79 0.98 1.63
C LEU A 88 -11.25 0.83 3.06
N LEU A 89 -11.19 1.91 3.83
CA LEU A 89 -10.85 1.87 5.25
C LEU A 89 -11.84 1.01 6.03
N LEU A 90 -13.15 1.23 5.87
CA LEU A 90 -14.18 0.44 6.54
C LEU A 90 -14.14 -1.04 6.12
N ILE A 91 -13.84 -1.33 4.86
CA ILE A 91 -13.64 -2.69 4.36
C ILE A 91 -12.43 -3.33 5.04
N SER A 92 -11.31 -2.61 5.14
CA SER A 92 -10.08 -3.11 5.76
C SER A 92 -10.25 -3.43 7.24
N SER A 93 -11.15 -2.71 7.94
CA SER A 93 -11.54 -3.00 9.32
C SER A 93 -12.50 -4.20 9.47
N GLY A 94 -12.82 -4.92 8.38
CA GLY A 94 -13.64 -6.14 8.42
C GLY A 94 -15.15 -5.92 8.49
N LEU A 95 -15.64 -4.70 8.25
CA LEU A 95 -17.09 -4.43 8.30
C LEU A 95 -17.84 -5.07 7.14
N SER A 96 -19.06 -5.54 7.41
CA SER A 96 -19.98 -6.04 6.39
C SER A 96 -20.60 -4.90 5.58
N ASP A 97 -21.11 -5.19 4.39
CA ASP A 97 -21.80 -4.19 3.55
C ASP A 97 -22.97 -3.52 4.27
N LYS A 98 -23.64 -4.26 5.16
CA LYS A 98 -24.74 -3.73 5.97
C LYS A 98 -24.24 -2.72 6.99
N ASP A 99 -23.12 -3.01 7.66
CA ASP A 99 -22.55 -2.12 8.68
C ASP A 99 -21.96 -0.85 8.04
N ILE A 100 -21.27 -1.01 6.90
CA ILE A 100 -20.76 0.11 6.11
C ILE A 100 -21.91 0.99 5.63
N ALA A 101 -22.97 0.40 5.06
CA ALA A 101 -24.14 1.14 4.60
C ALA A 101 -24.79 1.96 5.72
N LYS A 102 -24.94 1.35 6.90
CA LYS A 102 -25.46 2.04 8.09
C LYS A 102 -24.55 3.19 8.52
N LYS A 103 -23.23 2.99 8.53
CA LYS A 103 -22.26 4.01 8.97
C LYS A 103 -22.19 5.20 8.01
N LEU A 104 -22.30 4.94 6.71
CA LEU A 104 -22.28 5.98 5.67
C LEU A 104 -23.65 6.58 5.36
N GLY A 105 -24.74 6.07 5.97
CA GLY A 105 -26.10 6.56 5.73
C GLY A 105 -26.63 6.29 4.32
N VAL A 106 -26.18 5.20 3.68
CA VAL A 106 -26.56 4.84 2.29
C VAL A 106 -27.22 3.47 2.22
N ALA A 107 -27.85 3.15 1.08
CA ALA A 107 -28.39 1.82 0.85
C ALA A 107 -27.28 0.76 0.71
N ASN A 108 -27.56 -0.48 1.13
CA ASN A 108 -26.63 -1.60 0.96
C ASN A 108 -26.27 -1.86 -0.53
N SER A 109 -27.22 -1.65 -1.44
CA SER A 109 -26.98 -1.69 -2.90
C SER A 109 -25.93 -0.68 -3.35
N THR A 110 -25.87 0.50 -2.73
CA THR A 110 -24.86 1.53 -3.02
C THR A 110 -23.45 1.03 -2.66
N ILE A 111 -23.27 0.39 -1.50
CA ILE A 111 -21.99 -0.19 -1.10
C ILE A 111 -21.54 -1.29 -2.07
N ARG A 112 -22.45 -2.21 -2.43
CA ARG A 112 -22.18 -3.26 -3.43
C ARG A 112 -21.74 -2.68 -4.77
N ASN A 113 -22.41 -1.62 -5.23
CA ASN A 113 -22.05 -0.93 -6.47
C ASN A 113 -20.66 -0.27 -6.38
N HIS A 114 -20.34 0.39 -5.27
CA HIS A 114 -18.99 0.96 -5.08
C HIS A 114 -17.90 -0.11 -5.09
N ARG A 115 -18.11 -1.24 -4.41
CA ARG A 115 -17.17 -2.37 -4.44
C ARG A 115 -16.96 -2.90 -5.85
N TYR A 116 -18.06 -3.09 -6.58
CA TYR A 116 -18.00 -3.52 -7.97
C TYR A 116 -17.19 -2.55 -8.83
N LYS A 117 -17.45 -1.25 -8.76
CA LYS A 117 -16.70 -0.22 -9.49
C LYS A 117 -15.23 -0.17 -9.10
N LEU A 118 -14.89 -0.35 -7.82
CA LEU A 118 -13.49 -0.42 -7.37
C LEU A 118 -12.77 -1.65 -7.95
N ARG A 119 -13.44 -2.81 -8.03
CA ARG A 119 -12.89 -4.01 -8.69
C ARG A 119 -12.71 -3.84 -10.19
N GLU A 120 -13.65 -3.17 -10.86
CA GLU A 120 -13.47 -2.84 -12.28
C GLU A 120 -12.31 -1.87 -12.48
N LYS A 121 -12.16 -0.86 -11.62
CA LYS A 121 -11.01 0.05 -11.64
C LYS A 121 -9.68 -0.68 -11.41
N GLU A 122 -9.63 -1.65 -10.50
CA GLU A 122 -8.45 -2.51 -10.29
C GLU A 122 -8.04 -3.25 -11.58
N LYS A 123 -9.00 -3.88 -12.27
CA LYS A 123 -8.74 -4.57 -13.55
C LYS A 123 -8.26 -3.61 -14.62
N GLN A 124 -8.89 -2.44 -14.73
CA GLN A 124 -8.51 -1.40 -15.69
C GLN A 124 -7.11 -0.84 -15.41
N ALA A 125 -6.78 -0.59 -14.14
CA ALA A 125 -5.46 -0.13 -13.72
C ALA A 125 -4.36 -1.13 -14.10
N ARG A 126 -4.62 -2.44 -13.94
CA ARG A 126 -3.69 -3.49 -14.39
C ARG A 126 -3.42 -3.43 -15.90
N MET A 127 -4.47 -3.29 -16.71
CA MET A 127 -4.31 -3.17 -18.17
C MET A 127 -3.60 -1.87 -18.54
N PHE A 128 -3.94 -0.77 -17.87
CA PHE A 128 -3.31 0.53 -18.09
C PHE A 128 -1.82 0.50 -17.78
N LEU A 129 -1.42 -0.08 -16.64
CA LEU A 129 -0.02 -0.21 -16.27
C LEU A 129 0.76 -1.01 -17.33
N ALA A 130 0.23 -2.14 -17.78
CA ALA A 130 0.86 -2.94 -18.84
C ALA A 130 1.01 -2.15 -20.15
N ILE A 131 0.01 -1.36 -20.54
CA ILE A 131 0.10 -0.49 -21.73
C ILE A 131 1.23 0.54 -21.55
N MET A 132 1.33 1.19 -20.39
CA MET A 132 2.35 2.20 -20.11
C MET A 132 3.76 1.60 -20.13
N GLU A 133 3.96 0.43 -19.53
CA GLU A 133 5.25 -0.27 -19.55
C GLU A 133 5.69 -0.63 -20.98
N LEU A 134 4.76 -1.14 -21.80
CA LEU A 134 5.03 -1.48 -23.20
C LEU A 134 5.39 -0.23 -24.03
N LEU A 135 4.72 0.90 -23.80
CA LEU A 135 5.03 2.16 -24.49
C LEU A 135 6.41 2.69 -24.12
N SER A 136 6.77 2.69 -22.83
CA SER A 136 8.11 3.11 -22.37
C SER A 136 9.22 2.24 -22.95
N ASN A 137 9.00 0.92 -23.04
CA ASN A 137 9.96 0.00 -23.65
C ASN A 137 10.06 0.18 -25.18
N GLY A 138 8.96 0.54 -25.85
CA GLY A 138 8.91 0.77 -27.29
C GLY A 138 9.44 2.14 -27.73
N THR A 139 9.45 3.13 -26.84
CA THR A 139 9.91 4.51 -27.11
C THR A 139 11.36 4.77 -26.75
N ASN A 140 12.05 3.84 -26.07
CA ASN A 140 13.51 3.85 -25.90
C ASN A 140 14.25 3.35 -27.17
N LYS A 141 13.89 3.91 -28.33
CA LYS A 141 14.57 3.75 -29.62
C LYS A 141 14.94 5.09 -30.22
#